data_AF-A0A7W3X788-F1
#
_entry.id   AF-A0A7W3X788-F1
#
_cell.length_a   1.000
_cell.length_b   1.000
_cell.length_c   1.000
_cell.angle_alpha   90.00
_cell.angle_beta   90.00
_cell.angle_gamma   90.00
#
_symmetry.space_group_name_H-M   'P 1'
#
loop_
_entity.id
_entity.type
_entity.pdbx_description
1 polymer ?
#
loop_
_entity_poly.entity_id
_entity_poly.type
_entity_poly.pdbx_seq_one_letter_code
_entity_poly.pdbx_strand_id
1 'polypeptide(L)'
;MKKSESVVLTGAFCEIVAAFRGSRRAKMPCKQYVRFGGYMRYASKRYKAKISELHKKARSNDMSIELWLELKIRCSELKESRRLRDKEGQIIIWEQLSIEENMVTFPMQTLKGTPLDVISVCFNAESFISLQQSYGECPQEIAVKVIASLEAN
;
A
#
# COMPACT_ATOMS: atom_id res chain seq x y z
N MET A 1 21.68 -27.79 -21.92
CA MET A 1 20.22 -27.60 -21.96
C MET A 1 19.67 -28.05 -20.62
N LYS A 2 19.15 -27.10 -19.84
CA LYS A 2 18.89 -27.25 -18.40
C LYS A 2 17.61 -28.05 -18.12
N LYS A 3 17.74 -28.96 -17.16
CA LYS A 3 16.69 -29.76 -16.54
C LYS A 3 15.83 -28.90 -15.62
N SER A 4 14.52 -29.12 -15.69
CA SER A 4 13.52 -29.10 -14.60
C SER A 4 13.82 -28.26 -13.35
N GLU A 5 13.13 -27.12 -13.23
CA GLU A 5 12.79 -26.52 -11.94
C GLU A 5 11.27 -26.59 -11.78
N SER A 6 10.83 -27.64 -11.09
CA SER A 6 9.52 -27.71 -10.45
C SER A 6 9.55 -26.87 -9.19
N VAL A 7 9.11 -25.61 -9.27
CA VAL A 7 8.87 -24.81 -8.06
C VAL A 7 7.41 -24.99 -7.65
N VAL A 8 7.26 -25.69 -6.52
CA VAL A 8 6.04 -25.88 -5.74
C VAL A 8 5.50 -24.51 -5.33
N LEU A 9 4.48 -24.02 -6.03
CA LEU A 9 3.69 -22.83 -5.63
C LEU A 9 2.26 -23.26 -5.28
N THR A 10 2.12 -24.20 -4.35
CA THR A 10 0.81 -24.67 -3.83
C THR A 10 0.50 -24.20 -2.42
N GLY A 11 1.31 -23.31 -1.82
CA GLY A 11 1.08 -22.80 -0.46
C GLY A 11 0.54 -21.36 -0.38
N ALA A 12 1.05 -20.43 -1.20
CA ALA A 12 0.87 -18.99 -0.97
C ALA A 12 -0.45 -18.39 -1.52
N PHE A 13 -1.17 -19.10 -2.39
CA PHE A 13 -2.41 -18.56 -2.99
C PHE A 13 -3.63 -18.65 -2.07
N CYS A 14 -3.56 -19.42 -0.98
CA CYS A 14 -4.66 -19.56 -0.02
C CYS A 14 -4.70 -18.46 1.05
N GLU A 15 -3.61 -17.75 1.30
CA GLU A 15 -3.58 -16.70 2.33
C GLU A 15 -4.16 -15.37 1.84
N ILE A 16 -4.04 -15.05 0.55
CA ILE A 16 -4.70 -13.87 -0.04
C ILE A 16 -6.24 -14.01 0.02
N VAL A 17 -6.76 -15.24 0.13
CA VAL A 17 -8.20 -15.49 0.31
C VAL A 17 -8.68 -15.12 1.72
N ALA A 18 -7.82 -15.09 2.73
CA ALA A 18 -8.19 -14.73 4.09
C ALA A 18 -8.42 -13.21 4.27
N ALA A 19 -7.70 -12.36 3.54
CA ALA A 19 -7.85 -10.90 3.61
C ALA A 19 -9.20 -10.40 3.04
N PHE A 20 -9.89 -11.21 2.22
CA PHE A 20 -11.23 -10.90 1.70
C PHE A 20 -12.38 -11.56 2.48
N ARG A 21 -12.11 -12.13 3.67
CA ARG A 21 -13.14 -12.77 4.54
C ARG A 21 -14.01 -11.77 5.32
N GLY A 22 -14.35 -10.64 4.71
CA GLY A 22 -15.50 -9.82 5.11
C GLY A 22 -16.83 -10.45 4.65
N SER A 23 -17.14 -11.68 5.07
CA SER A 23 -18.51 -12.19 4.97
C SER A 23 -18.73 -13.32 5.97
N ARG A 24 -19.53 -13.00 7.00
CA ARG A 24 -19.84 -13.85 8.13
C ARG A 24 -20.61 -15.11 7.68
N ARG A 25 -20.13 -16.26 8.16
CA ARG A 25 -20.80 -17.55 8.41
C ARG A 25 -22.22 -17.75 7.84
N ALA A 26 -22.34 -18.76 6.99
CA ALA A 26 -23.48 -19.68 7.01
C ALA A 26 -22.93 -21.12 6.96
N LYS A 27 -23.02 -21.84 8.09
CA LYS A 27 -22.94 -23.32 8.08
C LYS A 27 -24.19 -23.80 7.37
N MET A 28 -24.07 -24.62 6.33
CA MET A 28 -25.20 -25.36 5.78
C MET A 28 -24.90 -26.87 5.70
N PRO A 29 -25.88 -27.73 6.05
CA PRO A 29 -25.71 -29.16 6.25
C PRO A 29 -25.64 -29.94 4.92
N CYS A 30 -25.03 -31.13 4.98
CA CYS A 30 -24.51 -31.95 3.88
C CYS A 30 -25.53 -32.61 2.92
N LYS A 31 -26.68 -31.99 2.62
CA LYS A 31 -27.65 -32.54 1.64
C LYS A 31 -27.86 -31.59 0.45
N GLN A 32 -26.83 -31.37 -0.37
CA GLN A 32 -27.00 -30.59 -1.61
C GLN A 32 -25.99 -30.89 -2.72
N TYR A 33 -25.43 -32.10 -2.79
CA TYR A 33 -24.30 -32.41 -3.68
C TYR A 33 -24.56 -32.31 -5.21
N VAL A 34 -25.81 -32.18 -5.68
CA VAL A 34 -26.13 -32.06 -7.12
C VAL A 34 -26.09 -30.61 -7.64
N ARG A 35 -26.17 -29.59 -6.77
CA ARG A 35 -26.08 -28.15 -7.16
C ARG A 35 -24.66 -27.58 -7.12
N PHE A 36 -23.65 -28.37 -6.74
CA PHE A 36 -22.28 -27.87 -6.62
C PHE A 36 -21.50 -27.84 -7.94
N GLY A 37 -21.84 -28.69 -8.93
CA GLY A 37 -21.17 -28.69 -10.23
C GLY A 37 -21.37 -27.39 -11.02
N GLY A 38 -22.59 -26.84 -11.00
CA GLY A 38 -22.90 -25.53 -11.60
C GLY A 38 -22.27 -24.37 -10.84
N TYR A 39 -22.23 -24.43 -9.50
CA TYR A 39 -21.62 -23.40 -8.66
C TYR A 39 -20.10 -23.36 -8.78
N MET A 40 -19.42 -24.51 -8.78
CA MET A 40 -17.98 -24.65 -9.06
C MET A 40 -17.65 -24.14 -10.47
N ARG A 41 -18.46 -24.52 -11.48
CA ARG A 41 -18.27 -24.06 -12.86
C ARG A 41 -18.49 -22.55 -13.00
N TYR A 42 -19.48 -21.98 -12.31
CA TYR A 42 -19.75 -20.54 -12.31
C TYR A 42 -18.67 -19.74 -11.55
N ALA A 43 -18.26 -20.21 -10.37
CA ALA A 43 -17.16 -19.64 -9.62
C ALA A 43 -15.85 -19.68 -10.42
N SER A 44 -15.57 -20.80 -11.11
CA SER A 44 -14.39 -20.93 -11.99
C SER A 44 -14.47 -20.00 -13.21
N LYS A 45 -15.64 -19.81 -13.82
CA LYS A 45 -15.84 -18.85 -14.93
C LYS A 45 -15.63 -17.42 -14.46
N ARG A 46 -16.22 -17.03 -13.33
CA ARG A 46 -16.05 -15.69 -12.74
C ARG A 46 -14.61 -15.41 -12.37
N TYR A 47 -13.92 -16.41 -11.82
CA TYR A 47 -12.49 -16.33 -11.49
C TYR A 47 -11.63 -16.14 -12.74
N LYS A 48 -11.83 -16.97 -13.77
CA LYS A 48 -11.12 -16.85 -15.06
C LYS A 48 -11.37 -15.51 -15.74
N ALA A 49 -12.61 -15.01 -15.71
CA ALA A 49 -12.94 -13.70 -16.25
C ALA A 49 -12.19 -12.58 -15.51
N LYS A 50 -12.16 -12.63 -14.17
CA LYS A 50 -11.45 -11.65 -13.34
C LYS A 50 -9.94 -11.65 -13.57
N ILE A 51 -9.32 -12.82 -13.67
CA ILE A 51 -7.90 -12.95 -14.02
C ILE A 51 -7.63 -12.42 -15.43
N SER A 52 -8.49 -12.78 -16.39
CA SER A 52 -8.36 -12.30 -17.77
C SER A 52 -8.45 -10.78 -17.85
N GLU A 53 -9.34 -10.17 -17.06
CA GLU A 53 -9.47 -8.72 -16.96
C GLU A 53 -8.20 -8.07 -16.38
N LEU A 54 -7.61 -8.66 -15.33
CA LEU A 54 -6.34 -8.19 -14.77
C LEU A 54 -5.21 -8.26 -15.79
N HIS A 55 -5.08 -9.36 -16.53
CA HIS A 55 -4.09 -9.48 -17.61
C HIS A 55 -4.33 -8.49 -18.75
N LYS A 56 -5.58 -8.17 -19.07
CA LYS A 56 -5.90 -7.15 -20.08
C LYS A 56 -5.46 -5.77 -19.60
N LYS A 57 -5.73 -5.43 -18.35
CA LYS A 57 -5.31 -4.16 -17.73
C LYS A 57 -3.80 -4.04 -17.61
N ALA A 58 -3.10 -5.10 -17.21
CA ALA A 58 -1.64 -5.09 -17.17
C ALA A 58 -1.04 -4.88 -18.57
N ARG A 59 -1.56 -5.59 -19.57
CA ARG A 59 -1.14 -5.42 -20.97
C ARG A 59 -1.43 -4.04 -21.55
N SER A 60 -2.57 -3.43 -21.22
CA SER A 60 -2.89 -2.08 -21.71
C SER A 60 -2.00 -0.99 -21.11
N ASN A 61 -1.31 -1.28 -20.00
CA ASN A 61 -0.37 -0.38 -19.35
C ASN A 61 1.09 -0.84 -19.55
N ASP A 62 1.34 -1.71 -20.54
CA ASP A 62 2.66 -2.23 -20.90
C ASP A 62 3.48 -2.77 -19.71
N MET A 63 2.82 -3.50 -18.82
CA MET A 63 3.46 -4.00 -17.59
C MET A 63 3.10 -5.44 -17.23
N SER A 64 3.91 -6.04 -16.36
CA SER A 64 3.65 -7.39 -15.84
C SER A 64 2.40 -7.39 -14.93
N ILE A 65 1.73 -8.54 -14.84
CA ILE A 65 0.56 -8.66 -13.96
C ILE A 65 0.94 -8.50 -12.48
N GLU A 66 2.15 -8.92 -12.10
CA GLU A 66 2.68 -8.79 -10.75
C GLU A 66 2.82 -7.32 -10.36
N LEU A 67 3.49 -6.52 -11.20
CA LEU A 67 3.66 -5.08 -10.97
C LEU A 67 2.31 -4.36 -10.93
N TRP A 68 1.37 -4.71 -11.81
CA TRP A 68 0.03 -4.14 -11.79
C TRP A 68 -0.73 -4.45 -10.49
N LEU A 69 -0.61 -5.68 -9.97
CA LEU A 69 -1.22 -6.08 -8.72
C LEU A 69 -0.63 -5.34 -7.53
N GLU A 70 0.70 -5.20 -7.51
CA GLU A 70 1.41 -4.44 -6.48
C GLU A 70 0.95 -2.98 -6.46
N LEU A 71 0.94 -2.30 -7.62
CA LEU A 71 0.44 -0.93 -7.72
C LEU A 71 -1.01 -0.79 -7.25
N LYS A 72 -1.85 -1.79 -7.54
CA LYS A 72 -3.24 -1.79 -7.09
C LYS A 72 -3.35 -1.91 -5.57
N ILE A 73 -2.49 -2.71 -4.94
CA ILE A 73 -2.41 -2.84 -3.47
C ILE A 73 -1.96 -1.50 -2.87
N ARG A 74 -0.86 -0.93 -3.36
CA ARG A 74 -0.36 0.38 -2.93
C ARG A 74 -1.40 1.49 -3.08
N CYS A 75 -2.14 1.49 -4.17
CA CYS A 75 -3.24 2.43 -4.37
C CYS A 75 -4.38 2.27 -3.36
N SER A 76 -4.62 1.07 -2.83
CA SER A 76 -5.60 0.82 -1.77
C SER A 76 -5.07 1.35 -0.43
N GLU A 77 -3.82 1.06 -0.10
CA GLU A 77 -3.12 1.54 1.10
C GLU A 77 -3.13 3.08 1.17
N LEU A 78 -2.77 3.74 0.07
CA LEU A 78 -2.81 5.21 -0.02
C LEU A 78 -4.22 5.79 0.16
N LYS A 79 -5.25 5.09 -0.31
CA LYS A 79 -6.65 5.52 -0.10
C LYS A 79 -7.08 5.36 1.35
N GLU A 80 -6.62 4.31 2.03
CA GLU A 80 -6.88 4.11 3.45
C GLU A 80 -6.13 5.15 4.29
N SER A 81 -4.85 5.38 4.02
CA SER A 81 -4.06 6.45 4.63
C SER A 81 -4.72 7.83 4.45
N ARG A 82 -5.21 8.15 3.24
CA ARG A 82 -5.98 9.38 3.00
C ARG A 82 -7.22 9.47 3.89
N ARG A 83 -8.01 8.40 3.98
CA ARG A 83 -9.22 8.37 4.83
C ARG A 83 -8.89 8.55 6.31
N LEU A 84 -7.80 7.94 6.77
CA LEU A 84 -7.35 8.07 8.15
C LEU A 84 -6.92 9.51 8.45
N ARG A 85 -6.13 10.12 7.57
CA ARG A 85 -5.76 11.53 7.66
C ARG A 85 -6.98 12.45 7.73
N ASP A 86 -7.94 12.27 6.81
CA ASP A 86 -9.11 13.15 6.73
C ASP A 86 -10.01 13.01 7.99
N LYS A 87 -9.98 11.86 8.67
CA LYS A 87 -10.78 11.58 9.87
C LYS A 87 -10.08 11.94 11.18
N GLU A 88 -8.79 11.70 11.26
CA GLU A 88 -8.03 11.71 12.52
C GLU A 88 -6.96 12.82 12.57
N GLY A 89 -6.82 13.59 11.49
CA GLY A 89 -5.72 14.55 11.34
C GLY A 89 -4.39 13.85 11.11
N GLN A 90 -3.33 14.65 11.04
CA GLN A 90 -1.97 14.17 10.80
C GLN A 90 -0.94 15.01 11.55
N ILE A 91 0.17 14.38 11.89
CA ILE A 91 1.35 14.98 12.53
C ILE A 91 2.61 14.40 11.89
N ILE A 92 3.66 15.21 11.87
CA ILE A 92 4.97 14.83 11.36
C ILE A 92 5.81 14.23 12.49
N ILE A 93 6.49 13.11 12.21
CA ILE A 93 7.45 12.53 13.14
C ILE A 93 8.83 13.10 12.80
N TRP A 94 9.16 14.23 13.44
CA TRP A 94 10.43 14.94 13.20
C TRP A 94 11.67 14.07 13.41
N GLU A 95 11.63 13.17 14.40
CA GLU A 95 12.76 12.32 14.81
C GLU A 95 13.14 11.26 13.77
N GLN A 96 12.22 10.90 12.87
CA GLN A 96 12.42 9.84 11.88
C GLN A 96 12.74 10.42 10.49
N LEU A 97 13.37 11.58 10.44
CA LEU A 97 13.75 12.22 9.19
C LEU A 97 14.74 11.36 8.40
N SER A 98 14.62 11.38 7.08
CA SER A 98 15.62 10.84 6.16
C SER A 98 16.16 11.97 5.30
N ILE A 99 17.47 12.18 5.35
CA ILE A 99 18.20 13.16 4.53
C ILE A 99 18.80 12.40 3.35
N GLU A 100 18.37 12.77 2.15
CA GLU A 100 18.99 12.38 0.89
C GLU A 100 19.66 13.61 0.27
N GLU A 101 20.54 13.41 -0.70
CA GLU A 101 21.46 14.45 -1.21
C GLU A 101 20.78 15.80 -1.45
N ASN A 102 19.57 15.84 -2.02
CA ASN A 102 18.86 17.09 -2.33
C ASN A 102 17.47 17.22 -1.68
N MET A 103 17.14 16.35 -0.73
CA MET A 103 15.81 16.41 -0.09
C MET A 103 15.81 15.83 1.31
N VAL A 104 14.98 16.42 2.15
CA VAL A 104 14.69 15.90 3.48
C VAL A 104 13.26 15.41 3.50
N THR A 105 13.09 14.17 3.93
CA THR A 105 11.77 13.53 4.03
C THR A 105 11.42 13.27 5.48
N PHE A 106 10.14 13.46 5.81
CA PHE A 106 9.60 13.22 7.14
C PHE A 106 8.38 12.29 7.05
N PRO A 107 8.40 11.16 7.77
CA PRO A 107 7.24 10.29 7.85
C PRO A 107 6.11 10.95 8.64
N MET A 108 4.88 10.60 8.27
CA MET A 108 3.67 11.14 8.89
C MET A 108 2.91 10.05 9.64
N GLN A 109 2.20 10.46 10.68
CA GLN A 109 1.27 9.60 11.42
C GLN A 109 -0.03 10.35 11.72
N THR A 110 -1.08 9.62 12.06
CA THR A 110 -2.30 10.24 12.59
C THR A 110 -2.05 10.76 14.00
N LEU A 111 -2.93 11.65 14.48
CA LEU A 111 -2.86 12.14 15.87
C LEU A 111 -2.99 11.02 16.92
N LYS A 112 -3.44 9.83 16.52
CA LYS A 112 -3.56 8.65 17.38
C LYS A 112 -2.33 7.73 17.33
N GLY A 113 -1.30 8.11 16.57
CA GLY A 113 -0.06 7.32 16.43
C GLY A 113 -0.12 6.21 15.39
N THR A 114 -1.11 6.23 14.48
CA THR A 114 -1.13 5.28 13.35
C THR A 114 -0.21 5.79 12.24
N PRO A 115 0.81 5.04 11.80
CA PRO A 115 1.66 5.47 10.70
C PRO A 115 0.85 5.60 9.41
N LEU A 116 1.17 6.61 8.60
CA LEU A 116 0.58 6.83 7.28
C LEU A 116 1.60 6.45 6.20
N ASP A 117 1.13 5.86 5.10
CA ASP A 117 1.98 5.57 3.92
C ASP A 117 2.28 6.83 3.09
N VAL A 118 2.42 7.97 3.76
CA VAL A 118 2.64 9.28 3.17
C VAL A 118 3.81 9.96 3.89
N ILE A 119 4.68 10.58 3.10
CA ILE A 119 5.83 11.35 3.58
C ILE A 119 5.70 12.81 3.16
N SER A 120 6.22 13.70 3.99
CA SER A 120 6.43 15.11 3.65
C SER A 120 7.84 15.29 3.13
N VAL A 121 8.01 16.02 2.03
CA VAL A 121 9.31 16.24 1.38
C VAL A 121 9.64 17.72 1.36
N CYS A 122 10.86 18.07 1.76
CA CYS A 122 11.41 19.42 1.71
C CYS A 122 12.64 19.44 0.80
N PHE A 123 12.68 20.40 -0.11
CA PHE A 123 13.79 20.56 -1.07
C PHE A 123 14.64 21.80 -0.78
N ASN A 124 14.12 22.73 0.03
CA ASN A 124 14.80 23.98 0.40
C ASN A 124 14.34 24.46 1.78
N ALA A 125 15.07 25.41 2.38
CA ALA A 125 14.73 25.95 3.69
C ALA A 125 13.31 26.57 3.75
N GLU A 126 12.86 27.20 2.67
CA GLU A 126 11.50 27.79 2.59
C GLU A 126 10.39 26.74 2.69
N SER A 127 10.56 25.60 2.02
CA SER A 127 9.64 24.46 2.10
C SER A 127 9.58 23.89 3.52
N PHE A 128 10.73 23.84 4.21
CA PHE A 128 10.80 23.40 5.60
C PHE A 128 10.12 24.39 6.56
N ILE A 129 10.29 25.70 6.38
CA ILE A 129 9.60 26.73 7.19
C ILE A 129 8.08 26.64 6.98
N SER A 130 7.64 26.49 5.73
CA SER A 130 6.21 26.35 5.40
C SER A 130 5.61 25.09 6.04
N LEU A 131 6.39 24.02 6.11
CA LEU A 131 6.03 22.77 6.77
C LEU A 131 5.87 22.96 8.29
N GLN A 132 6.80 23.66 8.94
CA GLN A 132 6.72 23.97 10.38
C GLN A 132 5.49 24.84 10.71
N GLN A 133 5.17 25.82 9.87
CA GLN A 133 3.96 26.64 10.03
C GLN A 133 2.67 25.82 9.95
N SER A 134 2.66 24.76 9.13
CA SER A 134 1.47 23.94 8.88
C SER A 134 1.28 22.82 9.91
N TYR A 135 2.37 22.24 10.43
CA TYR A 135 2.35 21.02 11.23
C TYR A 135 2.93 21.18 12.65
N GLY A 136 3.33 22.39 13.03
CA GLY A 136 3.92 22.69 14.32
C GLY A 136 5.44 22.77 14.27
N GLU A 137 6.03 23.33 15.32
CA GLU A 137 7.47 23.55 15.40
C GLU A 137 8.24 22.22 15.49
N CYS A 138 9.36 22.18 14.76
CA CYS A 138 10.31 21.08 14.81
C CYS A 138 11.30 21.31 15.97
N PRO A 139 11.73 20.28 16.71
CA PRO A 139 12.78 20.42 17.71
C PRO A 139 14.04 21.09 17.16
N GLN A 140 14.62 22.02 17.93
CA GLN A 140 15.73 22.88 17.47
C GLN A 140 16.92 22.09 16.94
N GLU A 141 17.29 20.99 17.62
CA GLU A 141 18.40 20.12 17.22
C GLU A 141 18.20 19.48 15.84
N ILE A 142 16.96 19.18 15.49
CA ILE A 142 16.58 18.60 14.21
C ILE A 142 16.54 19.69 13.14
N ALA A 143 15.92 20.83 13.44
CA ALA A 143 15.83 21.96 12.52
C ALA A 143 17.21 22.42 12.03
N VAL A 144 18.20 22.51 12.93
CA VAL A 144 19.57 22.89 12.56
C VAL A 144 20.20 21.89 11.57
N LYS A 145 20.00 20.58 11.78
CA LYS A 145 20.51 19.54 10.87
C LYS A 145 19.86 19.63 9.49
N VAL A 146 18.55 19.87 9.45
CA VAL A 146 17.77 19.95 8.21
C VAL A 146 18.18 21.18 7.41
N ILE A 147 18.27 22.34 8.06
CA ILE A 147 18.69 23.60 7.40
C ILE A 147 20.12 23.45 6.87
N ALA A 148 21.06 22.92 7.67
CA ALA A 148 22.42 22.69 7.22
C ALA A 148 22.51 21.75 6.00
N SER A 149 21.63 20.73 5.94
CA SER A 149 21.59 19.81 4.79
C SER A 149 20.95 20.43 3.55
N LEU A 150 19.97 21.30 3.73
CA LEU A 150 19.25 21.97 2.63
C LEU A 150 20.01 23.18 2.07
N GLU A 151 20.87 23.82 2.86
CA GLU A 151 21.73 24.95 2.44
C GLU A 151 23.11 24.51 1.92
N ALA A 152 23.51 23.26 2.18
CA ALA A 152 24.76 22.71 1.65
C ALA A 152 24.70 22.33 0.16
N ASN A 153 23.51 22.42 -0.46
CA ASN A 153 23.26 22.18 -1.88
C ASN A 153 22.98 23.48 -2.63
#